data_AF-A0A165ZSZ2-F1
#
_entry.id   AF-A0A165ZSZ2-F1
#
_cell.length_a   1.000
_cell.length_b   1.000
_cell.length_c   1.000
_cell.angle_alpha   90.00
_cell.angle_beta   90.00
_cell.angle_gamma   90.00
#
_symmetry.space_group_name_H-M   'P 1'
#
loop_
_entity.id
_entity.type
_entity.pdbx_description
1 polymer ?
#
loop_
_entity_poly.entity_id
_entity_poly.type
_entity_poly.pdbx_seq_one_letter_code
_entity_poly.pdbx_strand_id
1 'polypeptide(L)'
;WSNTLQAPKLNPFPNDRSVVILDNCAIHHDEEVRQIIEARLLYLPPYSPDFNPIEQSFKWMKSFLRRHERRAVDPAAREALLVEAMSSISEDLADSWFRNCGY
;
A
#
# COMPACT_ATOMS: atom_id res chain seq x y z
N TRP A 1 -13.68 15.30 -10.85
CA TRP A 1 -13.16 16.28 -9.88
C TRP A 1 -14.06 16.40 -8.65
N SER A 2 -14.41 15.28 -8.02
CA SER A 2 -15.09 15.27 -6.72
C SER A 2 -14.03 15.14 -5.63
N ASN A 3 -14.09 16.08 -4.71
CA ASN A 3 -13.25 16.32 -3.54
C ASN A 3 -13.26 15.12 -2.56
N THR A 4 -12.60 14.01 -2.91
CA THR A 4 -12.64 12.75 -2.15
C THR A 4 -11.21 12.34 -1.74
N LEU A 5 -10.76 12.87 -0.60
CA LEU A 5 -9.71 12.37 0.30
C LEU A 5 -8.75 11.31 -0.31
N GLN A 6 -7.73 11.71 -1.07
CA GLN A 6 -6.80 10.75 -1.68
C GLN A 6 -5.63 10.31 -0.77
N ALA A 7 -5.46 10.88 0.42
CA ALA A 7 -4.56 10.34 1.45
C ALA A 7 -4.87 10.93 2.84
N PRO A 8 -5.90 10.45 3.57
CA PRO A 8 -6.46 11.16 4.74
C PRO A 8 -5.55 11.26 6.00
N LYS A 9 -4.24 10.99 5.90
CA LYS A 9 -3.31 10.97 7.05
C LYS A 9 -1.91 11.53 6.76
N LEU A 10 -1.66 12.19 5.62
CA LEU A 10 -0.35 12.77 5.34
C LEU A 10 -0.20 14.16 5.96
N ASN A 11 0.97 14.46 6.54
CA ASN A 11 1.35 15.79 6.99
C ASN A 11 2.48 16.36 6.10
N PRO A 12 2.72 17.68 6.12
CA PRO A 12 3.87 18.29 5.45
C PRO A 12 5.19 17.75 6.01
N PHE A 13 6.18 17.50 5.15
CA PHE A 13 7.52 17.09 5.59
C PHE A 13 8.24 18.25 6.32
N PRO A 14 8.92 18.02 7.48
CA PRO A 14 9.32 16.73 8.07
C PRO A 14 8.47 16.25 9.28
N ASN A 15 7.17 16.58 9.34
CA ASN A 15 6.31 16.14 10.45
C ASN A 15 6.06 14.61 10.43
N ASP A 16 5.44 14.07 11.48
CA ASP A 16 5.02 12.66 11.48
C ASP A 16 4.12 12.34 10.28
N ARG A 17 4.18 11.11 9.75
CA ARG A 17 3.35 10.67 8.60
C ARG A 17 3.53 11.56 7.35
N SER A 18 4.74 12.05 7.09
CA SER A 18 5.02 12.95 5.96
C SER A 18 5.92 12.35 4.87
N VAL A 19 6.05 11.02 4.81
CA VAL A 19 6.84 10.33 3.78
C VAL A 19 5.98 9.27 3.11
N VAL A 20 5.95 9.27 1.78
CA VAL A 20 5.26 8.26 0.98
C VAL A 20 6.30 7.51 0.16
N ILE A 21 6.38 6.19 0.34
CA ILE A 21 7.26 5.31 -0.44
C ILE A 21 6.47 4.84 -1.66
N LEU A 22 7.04 5.03 -2.85
CA LEU A 22 6.43 4.68 -4.13
C LEU A 22 7.39 3.84 -4.95
N ASP A 23 6.86 2.82 -5.64
CA ASP A 23 7.63 2.19 -6.71
C ASP A 23 7.89 3.18 -7.86
N ASN A 24 8.81 2.84 -8.76
CA ASN A 24 9.20 3.73 -9.85
C ASN A 24 8.29 3.64 -11.09
N CYS A 25 7.05 3.17 -10.96
CA CYS A 25 6.13 3.08 -12.08
C CYS A 25 5.84 4.47 -12.65
N ALA A 26 5.78 4.60 -13.99
CA ALA A 26 5.61 5.88 -14.67
C ALA A 26 4.35 6.65 -14.22
N ILE A 27 3.29 5.93 -13.82
CA ILE A 27 2.04 6.51 -13.31
C ILE A 27 2.19 7.23 -11.96
N HIS A 28 3.28 7.00 -11.22
CA HIS A 28 3.58 7.69 -9.96
C HIS A 28 4.32 9.03 -10.15
N HIS A 29 4.68 9.37 -11.38
CA HIS A 29 5.38 10.61 -11.74
C HIS A 29 4.42 11.67 -12.30
N ASP A 30 3.15 11.62 -11.90
CA ASP A 30 2.19 12.66 -12.23
C ASP A 30 2.56 13.97 -11.51
N GLU A 31 2.80 15.01 -12.31
CA GLU A 31 3.28 16.30 -11.82
C GLU A 31 2.20 17.06 -11.04
N GLU A 32 0.91 16.89 -11.38
CA GLU A 32 -0.18 17.53 -10.64
C GLU A 32 -0.28 16.92 -9.23
N VAL A 33 -0.15 15.60 -9.12
CA VAL A 33 -0.11 14.89 -7.83
C VAL A 33 1.09 15.33 -6.99
N ARG A 34 2.25 15.51 -7.62
CA ARG A 34 3.47 16.00 -6.93
C ARG A 34 3.29 17.40 -6.36
N GLN A 35 2.55 18.27 -7.05
CA GLN A 35 2.34 19.67 -6.64
C GLN A 35 1.34 19.83 -5.49
N ILE A 36 0.40 18.89 -5.33
CA ILE A 36 -0.61 18.95 -4.26
C ILE A 36 -0.21 18.19 -2.98
N ILE A 37 0.82 17.34 -3.03
CA ILE A 37 1.29 16.58 -1.87
C ILE A 37 2.43 17.33 -1.17
N GLU A 38 2.20 17.75 0.08
CA GLU A 38 3.21 18.39 0.94
C GLU A 38 4.14 17.38 1.64
N ALA A 39 3.83 16.08 1.55
CA ALA A 39 4.68 15.00 2.03
C ALA A 39 5.86 14.75 1.06
N ARG A 40 6.95 14.20 1.59
CA ARG A 40 8.09 13.78 0.77
C ARG A 40 7.77 12.49 0.05
N LEU A 41 7.81 12.50 -1.28
CA LEU A 41 7.72 11.30 -2.12
C LEU A 41 9.11 10.66 -2.25
N LEU A 42 9.24 9.40 -1.81
CA LEU A 42 10.44 8.58 -1.94
C LEU A 42 10.21 7.53 -3.03
N TYR A 43 10.78 7.76 -4.21
CA TYR A 43 10.74 6.82 -5.32
C TYR A 43 11.84 5.78 -5.19
N LEU A 44 11.47 4.50 -5.25
CA LEU A 44 12.41 3.39 -5.19
C LEU A 44 13.21 3.27 -6.49
N PRO A 45 14.45 2.73 -6.46
CA PRO A 45 15.16 2.40 -7.69
C PRO A 45 14.41 1.34 -8.51
N PRO A 46 14.61 1.29 -9.85
CA PRO A 46 14.04 0.22 -10.68
C PRO A 46 14.34 -1.17 -10.12
N TYR A 47 13.37 -2.08 -10.23
CA TYR A 47 13.50 -3.49 -9.81
C TYR A 47 13.96 -3.67 -8.36
N SER A 48 13.52 -2.79 -7.44
CA SER A 48 13.85 -2.87 -6.02
C SER A 48 12.65 -3.26 -5.15
N PRO A 49 12.00 -4.43 -5.38
CA PRO A 49 10.84 -4.85 -4.61
C PRO A 49 11.18 -5.10 -3.14
N ASP A 50 12.44 -5.40 -2.82
CA ASP A 50 12.91 -5.63 -1.45
C ASP A 50 12.81 -4.38 -0.56
N PHE A 51 12.77 -3.18 -1.16
CA PHE A 51 12.55 -1.92 -0.45
C PHE A 51 11.09 -1.46 -0.46
N ASN A 52 10.15 -2.25 -0.98
CA ASN A 52 8.74 -1.89 -1.05
C ASN A 52 7.88 -2.70 -0.06
N PRO A 53 7.46 -2.13 1.08
CA PRO A 53 6.68 -2.86 2.08
C PRO A 53 5.34 -3.43 1.55
N ILE A 54 4.77 -2.82 0.51
CA ILE A 54 3.50 -3.30 -0.10
C ILE A 54 3.65 -4.70 -0.74
N GLU A 55 4.86 -5.10 -1.13
CA GLU A 55 5.08 -6.44 -1.70
C GLU A 55 4.83 -7.53 -0.66
N GLN A 56 5.23 -7.30 0.59
CA GLN A 56 4.98 -8.22 1.70
C GLN A 56 3.49 -8.26 2.05
N SER A 57 2.79 -7.11 2.04
CA SER A 57 1.35 -7.08 2.26
C SER A 57 0.56 -7.79 1.16
N PHE A 58 0.94 -7.60 -0.10
CA PHE A 58 0.36 -8.35 -1.23
C PHE A 58 0.64 -9.84 -1.13
N LYS A 59 1.85 -10.25 -0.72
CA LYS A 59 2.18 -11.67 -0.49
C LYS A 59 1.31 -12.28 0.60
N TRP A 60 1.05 -11.53 1.68
CA TRP A 60 0.16 -11.94 2.76
C TRP A 60 -1.29 -12.12 2.28
N MET A 61 -1.86 -11.10 1.63
CA MET A 61 -3.22 -11.14 1.09
C MET A 61 -3.40 -12.27 0.06
N LYS A 62 -2.45 -12.43 -0.87
CA LYS A 62 -2.47 -13.54 -1.83
C LYS A 62 -2.46 -14.91 -1.13
N SER A 63 -1.72 -15.04 -0.03
CA SER A 63 -1.70 -16.27 0.78
C SER A 63 -3.02 -16.51 1.50
N PHE A 64 -3.63 -15.45 2.05
CA PHE A 64 -4.97 -15.52 2.64
C PHE A 64 -6.01 -15.98 1.60
N LEU A 65 -6.03 -15.36 0.42
CA LEU A 65 -6.99 -15.67 -0.64
C LEU A 65 -6.85 -17.11 -1.14
N ARG A 66 -5.61 -17.61 -1.33
CA ARG A 66 -5.36 -19.01 -1.69
C ARG A 66 -5.93 -20.00 -0.67
N ARG A 67 -5.79 -19.72 0.63
CA ARG A 67 -6.36 -20.57 1.69
C ARG A 67 -7.90 -20.61 1.67
N HIS A 68 -8.53 -19.59 1.10
CA HIS A 68 -9.99 -19.42 1.06
C HIS A 68 -10.57 -19.51 -0.35
N GLU A 69 -9.82 -20.00 -1.33
CA GLU A 69 -10.18 -19.94 -2.76
C GLU A 69 -11.52 -20.63 -3.08
N ARG A 70 -11.89 -21.66 -2.32
CA ARG A 70 -13.19 -22.35 -2.46
C ARG A 70 -14.38 -21.42 -2.28
N ARG A 71 -14.26 -20.39 -1.42
CA ARG A 71 -15.31 -19.39 -1.21
C ARG A 71 -15.45 -18.46 -2.41
N ALA A 72 -14.38 -18.22 -3.17
CA ALA A 72 -14.37 -17.32 -4.32
C ALA A 72 -15.09 -17.89 -5.57
N VAL A 73 -15.50 -19.17 -5.52
CA VAL A 73 -16.37 -19.81 -6.52
C VAL A 73 -17.70 -19.06 -6.61
N ASP A 74 -18.23 -18.58 -5.49
CA ASP A 74 -19.37 -17.68 -5.45
C ASP A 74 -18.92 -16.23 -5.74
N PRO A 75 -19.35 -15.61 -6.84
CA PRO A 75 -19.02 -14.22 -7.15
C PRO A 75 -19.45 -13.24 -6.05
N ALA A 76 -20.55 -13.52 -5.33
CA ALA A 76 -21.05 -12.65 -4.26
C ALA A 76 -20.11 -12.62 -3.05
N ALA A 77 -19.28 -13.64 -2.85
CA ALA A 77 -18.33 -13.72 -1.75
C ALA A 77 -16.99 -13.00 -2.01
N ARG A 78 -16.70 -12.61 -3.26
CA ARG A 78 -15.36 -12.11 -3.65
C ARG A 78 -15.00 -10.79 -2.99
N GLU A 79 -15.92 -9.86 -2.90
CA GLU A 79 -15.69 -8.56 -2.25
C GLU A 79 -15.42 -8.75 -0.75
N ALA A 80 -16.24 -9.55 -0.08
CA ALA A 80 -16.04 -9.89 1.34
C ALA A 80 -14.67 -10.55 1.58
N LEU A 81 -14.23 -11.45 0.70
CA LEU A 81 -12.90 -12.07 0.80
C LEU A 81 -11.75 -11.07 0.66
N LEU A 82 -11.88 -10.06 -0.19
CA LEU A 82 -10.88 -9.00 -0.30
C LEU A 82 -10.84 -8.16 0.98
N VAL A 83 -12.00 -7.79 1.52
CA VAL A 83 -12.10 -7.06 2.79
C VAL A 83 -11.47 -7.88 3.93
N GLU A 84 -11.82 -9.16 4.06
CA GLU A 84 -11.23 -10.05 5.06
C GLU A 84 -9.71 -10.20 4.91
N ALA A 85 -9.21 -10.32 3.66
CA ALA A 85 -7.78 -10.40 3.39
C ALA A 85 -7.05 -9.12 3.85
N MET A 86 -7.61 -7.95 3.56
CA MET A 86 -7.08 -6.66 4.01
C MET A 86 -7.14 -6.53 5.53
N SER A 87 -8.26 -6.89 6.15
CA SER A 87 -8.45 -6.87 7.61
C SER A 87 -7.59 -7.88 8.36
N SER A 88 -7.02 -8.87 7.67
CA SER A 88 -6.09 -9.85 8.28
C SER A 88 -4.68 -9.30 8.51
N ILE A 89 -4.41 -8.07 8.08
CA ILE A 89 -3.13 -7.37 8.29
C ILE A 89 -3.20 -6.60 9.60
N SER A 90 -2.43 -7.02 10.61
CA SER A 90 -2.30 -6.28 11.86
C SER A 90 -1.26 -5.15 11.77
N GLU A 91 -1.30 -4.23 12.73
CA GLU A 91 -0.28 -3.19 12.88
C GLU A 91 1.13 -3.79 13.05
N ASP A 92 1.28 -4.84 13.89
CA ASP A 92 2.56 -5.54 14.08
C ASP A 92 3.16 -6.11 12.79
N LEU A 93 2.29 -6.64 11.90
CA LEU A 93 2.73 -7.16 10.59
C LEU A 93 3.19 -6.01 9.69
N ALA A 94 2.41 -4.92 9.63
CA ALA A 94 2.78 -3.75 8.85
C ALA A 94 4.14 -3.20 9.33
N ASP A 95 4.30 -2.99 10.63
CA ASP A 95 5.55 -2.51 11.24
C ASP A 95 6.73 -3.46 10.98
N SER A 96 6.50 -4.78 11.02
CA SER A 96 7.54 -5.74 10.64
C SER A 96 7.94 -5.61 9.18
N TRP A 97 7.02 -5.33 8.26
CA TRP A 97 7.33 -5.21 6.84
C TRP A 97 8.10 -3.94 6.50
N PHE A 98 7.76 -2.82 7.12
CA PHE A 98 8.55 -1.59 7.02
C PHE A 98 10.00 -1.83 7.50
N ARG A 99 10.19 -2.46 8.66
CA ARG A 99 11.52 -2.79 9.20
C ARG A 99 12.30 -3.73 8.28
N ASN A 100 11.65 -4.74 7.71
CA ASN A 100 12.29 -5.67 6.75
C ASN A 100 12.79 -4.96 5.48
N CYS A 101 12.19 -3.82 5.11
CA CYS A 101 12.59 -2.99 3.97
C CYS A 101 13.61 -1.88 4.35
N GLY A 102 13.99 -1.77 5.63
CA GLY A 102 14.98 -0.80 6.12
C GLY A 102 14.41 0.54 6.59
N TYR A 103 13.12 0.61 6.92
CA TYR A 103 12.46 1.80 7.48
C TYR A 103 12.25 1.72 8.99
#